data_AF-A0A7V5NB66-F1
#
_entry.id   AF-A0A7V5NB66-F1
#
_cell.length_a   1.000
_cell.length_b   1.000
_cell.length_c   1.000
_cell.angle_alpha   90.00
_cell.angle_beta   90.00
_cell.angle_gamma   90.00
#
_symmetry.space_group_name_H-M   'P 1'
#
loop_
_entity.id
_entity.type
_entity.pdbx_description
1 polymer ?
#
loop_
_entity_poly.entity_id
_entity_poly.type
_entity_poly.pdbx_seq_one_letter_code
_entity_poly.pdbx_strand_id
1 'polypeptide(L)'
;IWYYELTPPDGKNYTRNNPIKDEDLKDAYKKWQKREISENSWIVKVEDIVKQDYDLSAKNPNKVKSVVYREPEELVKSVLEKEKEIEKILEEIKGVI
;
A
#
# COMPACT_ATOMS: atom_id res chain seq x y z
N ILE A 1 19.18 -13.25 4.66
CA ILE A 1 18.65 -12.38 5.73
C ILE A 1 17.13 -12.47 5.70
N TRP A 2 16.48 -12.67 6.84
CA TRP A 2 15.02 -12.71 6.94
C TRP A 2 14.51 -11.33 7.34
N TYR A 3 13.57 -10.80 6.57
CA TYR A 3 12.96 -9.50 6.77
C TYR A 3 11.48 -9.68 7.14
N TYR A 4 11.00 -8.76 7.98
CA TYR A 4 9.61 -8.71 8.39
C TYR A 4 9.14 -7.25 8.39
N GLU A 5 8.07 -6.97 7.65
CA GLU A 5 7.39 -5.70 7.69
C GLU A 5 6.26 -5.77 8.74
N LEU A 6 6.42 -5.03 9.84
CA LEU A 6 5.36 -4.91 10.83
C LEU A 6 4.28 -3.97 10.30
N THR A 7 3.23 -4.54 9.73
CA THR A 7 2.01 -3.78 9.38
C THR A 7 1.11 -3.70 10.60
N PRO A 8 0.63 -2.50 10.97
CA PRO A 8 -0.33 -2.37 12.05
C PRO A 8 -1.64 -3.08 11.72
N PRO A 9 -2.34 -3.61 12.74
CA PRO A 9 -3.66 -4.15 12.56
C PRO A 9 -4.57 -3.06 12.00
N ASP A 10 -5.38 -3.40 11.00
CA ASP A 10 -6.34 -2.48 10.36
C ASP A 10 -5.73 -1.39 9.45
N GLY A 11 -4.43 -1.48 9.12
CA GLY A 11 -3.78 -0.52 8.21
C GLY A 11 -3.60 0.90 8.78
N LYS A 12 -3.81 1.08 10.08
CA LYS A 12 -3.66 2.37 10.79
C LYS A 12 -2.27 2.55 11.34
N ASN A 13 -1.58 3.64 11.02
CA ASN A 13 -0.26 3.92 11.57
C ASN A 13 -0.22 3.84 13.10
N TYR A 14 0.87 3.31 13.65
CA TYR A 14 1.13 3.37 15.08
C TYR A 14 1.25 4.84 15.50
N THR A 15 0.44 5.23 16.49
CA THR A 15 0.41 6.61 17.02
C THR A 15 0.42 6.56 18.53
N ARG A 16 0.50 7.72 19.20
CA ARG A 16 0.40 7.78 20.66
C ARG A 16 -0.87 7.11 21.21
N ASN A 17 -1.97 7.14 20.45
CA ASN A 17 -3.24 6.51 20.81
C ASN A 17 -3.35 5.05 20.35
N ASN A 18 -2.42 4.56 19.52
CA ASN A 18 -2.34 3.16 19.08
C ASN A 18 -0.88 2.70 19.14
N PRO A 19 -0.34 2.44 20.35
CA PRO A 19 1.03 1.94 20.51
C PRO A 19 1.17 0.52 19.95
N ILE A 20 2.40 0.14 19.60
CA ILE A 20 2.73 -1.24 19.25
C ILE A 20 2.46 -2.11 20.48
N LYS A 21 1.62 -3.14 20.33
CA LYS A 21 1.32 -4.09 21.40
C LYS A 21 2.14 -5.36 21.21
N ASP A 22 2.35 -6.10 22.30
CA ASP A 22 3.01 -7.42 22.24
C ASP A 22 2.26 -8.39 21.31
N GLU A 23 0.95 -8.22 21.17
CA GLU A 23 0.12 -9.02 20.28
C GLU A 23 0.54 -8.88 18.81
N ASP A 24 0.93 -7.68 18.38
CA ASP A 24 1.39 -7.41 17.01
C ASP A 24 2.73 -8.10 16.72
N LEU A 25 3.56 -8.26 17.76
CA LEU A 25 4.89 -8.88 17.66
C LEU A 25 4.85 -10.41 17.79
N LYS A 26 3.79 -10.99 18.36
CA LYS A 26 3.66 -12.45 18.50
C LYS A 26 3.64 -13.17 17.15
N ASP A 27 2.97 -12.59 16.15
CA ASP A 27 2.94 -13.16 14.80
C ASP A 27 4.34 -13.10 14.14
N ALA A 28 5.00 -11.94 14.26
CA ALA A 28 6.36 -11.74 13.79
C ALA A 28 7.33 -12.77 14.41
N TYR A 29 7.24 -12.99 15.72
CA TYR A 29 8.09 -13.92 16.44
C TYR A 29 7.87 -15.38 16.01
N LYS A 30 6.61 -15.80 15.85
CA LYS A 30 6.27 -17.14 15.36
C LYS A 30 6.82 -17.39 13.95
N LYS A 31 6.65 -16.41 13.06
CA LYS A 31 7.15 -16.49 11.67
C LYS A 31 8.67 -16.42 11.62
N TRP A 32 9.31 -15.67 12.52
CA TRP A 32 10.76 -15.61 12.65
C TRP A 32 11.37 -16.95 13.04
N GLN A 33 10.78 -17.66 14.00
CA GLN A 33 11.25 -18.98 14.42
C GLN A 33 11.26 -20.00 13.28
N LYS A 34 10.26 -19.95 12.40
CA LYS A 34 10.16 -20.83 11.23
C LYS A 34 10.81 -20.28 9.97
N ARG A 35 11.27 -19.01 10.00
CA ARG A 35 11.67 -18.22 8.83
C ARG A 35 10.67 -18.36 7.68
N GLU A 36 9.38 -18.28 8.03
CA GLU A 36 8.30 -18.45 7.06
C GLU A 36 8.20 -17.23 6.13
N ILE A 37 7.93 -17.49 4.85
CA ILE A 37 7.71 -16.46 3.82
C ILE A 37 6.20 -16.21 3.75
N SER A 38 5.79 -14.95 3.85
CA SER A 38 4.40 -14.51 3.89
C SER A 38 4.28 -13.14 3.21
N GLU A 39 3.09 -12.55 3.22
CA GLU A 39 2.86 -11.21 2.64
C GLU A 39 3.73 -10.13 3.33
N ASN A 40 4.03 -10.33 4.61
CA ASN A 40 4.80 -9.43 5.43
C ASN A 40 6.23 -9.92 5.69
N SER A 41 6.62 -11.10 5.20
CA SER A 41 7.93 -11.68 5.49
C SER A 41 8.58 -12.29 4.26
N TRP A 42 9.85 -11.98 4.03
CA TRP A 42 10.60 -12.50 2.89
C TRP A 42 12.07 -12.73 3.24
N ILE A 43 12.73 -13.56 2.44
CA ILE A 43 14.14 -13.91 2.62
C ILE A 43 14.92 -13.30 1.46
N VAL A 44 15.92 -12.48 1.79
CA VAL A 44 16.86 -11.90 0.82
C VAL A 44 18.19 -12.63 0.93
N LYS A 45 18.80 -12.98 -0.20
CA LYS A 45 20.14 -13.59 -0.21
C LYS A 45 21.19 -12.54 0.14
N VAL A 46 22.25 -12.97 0.84
CA VAL A 46 23.35 -12.07 1.21
C VAL A 46 24.06 -11.53 -0.02
N GLU A 47 24.13 -12.32 -1.09
CA GLU A 47 24.75 -11.95 -2.36
C GLU A 47 24.08 -10.73 -3.02
N ASP A 48 22.75 -10.61 -2.92
CA ASP A 48 22.01 -9.45 -3.45
C ASP A 48 22.31 -8.18 -2.65
N ILE A 49 22.51 -8.31 -1.33
CA ILE A 49 22.82 -7.19 -0.44
C ILE A 49 24.25 -6.68 -0.69
N VAL A 50 25.20 -7.59 -0.91
CA VAL A 50 26.59 -7.23 -1.25
C VAL A 50 26.64 -6.49 -2.60
N LYS A 51 25.80 -6.86 -3.57
CA LYS A 51 25.68 -6.15 -4.85
C LYS A 51 25.05 -4.77 -4.73
N GLN A 52 24.26 -4.53 -3.68
CA GLN A 52 23.62 -3.24 -3.39
C GLN A 52 24.39 -2.42 -2.34
N ASP A 53 25.72 -2.55 -2.29
CA ASP A 53 26.56 -1.78 -1.37
C ASP A 53 26.20 -1.97 0.12
N TYR A 54 25.81 -3.20 0.48
CA TYR A 54 25.35 -3.54 1.83
C TYR A 54 24.08 -2.82 2.27
N ASP A 55 23.26 -2.34 1.33
CA ASP A 55 21.96 -1.75 1.64
C ASP A 55 21.04 -2.80 2.29
N LEU A 56 20.72 -2.55 3.57
CA LEU A 56 19.82 -3.39 4.35
C LEU A 56 18.37 -2.92 4.24
N SER A 57 18.06 -1.93 3.41
CA SER A 57 16.72 -1.44 3.14
C SER A 57 15.99 -2.40 2.20
N ALA A 58 15.84 -3.65 2.61
CA ALA A 58 14.98 -4.57 1.89
C ALA A 58 13.55 -4.03 1.98
N LYS A 59 13.05 -3.54 0.84
CA LYS A 59 11.66 -3.17 0.68
C LYS A 59 10.85 -4.44 0.47
N ASN A 60 9.69 -4.52 1.11
CA ASN A 60 8.80 -5.68 0.99
C ASN A 60 8.40 -5.91 -0.49
N PRO A 61 8.88 -6.98 -1.14
CA PRO A 61 8.52 -7.29 -2.52
C PRO A 61 7.08 -7.79 -2.63
N ASN A 62 6.52 -8.32 -1.53
CA ASN A 62 5.14 -8.81 -1.43
C ASN A 62 4.17 -7.72 -0.97
N LYS A 63 4.61 -6.48 -0.79
CA LYS A 63 3.71 -5.36 -0.55
C LYS A 63 2.95 -5.10 -1.85
N VAL A 64 1.85 -5.85 -2.00
CA VAL A 64 0.88 -5.72 -3.06
C VAL A 64 0.39 -4.27 -2.99
N LYS A 65 1.05 -3.41 -3.76
CA LYS A 65 0.45 -2.20 -4.29
C LYS A 65 -0.62 -2.67 -5.29
N SER A 66 -1.68 -3.32 -4.81
CA SER A 66 -2.98 -3.28 -5.49
C SER A 66 -3.60 -1.90 -5.26
N VAL A 67 -2.78 -0.84 -5.38
CA VAL A 67 -3.33 0.40 -5.89
C VAL A 67 -3.52 0.07 -7.36
N VAL A 68 -4.73 -0.37 -7.69
CA VAL A 68 -5.22 -0.32 -9.06
C VAL A 68 -5.12 1.16 -9.41
N TYR A 69 -3.97 1.56 -9.95
CA TYR A 69 -3.86 2.85 -10.61
C TYR A 69 -4.87 2.75 -11.74
N ARG A 70 -5.99 3.48 -11.61
CA ARG A 70 -6.86 3.69 -12.76
C ARG A 70 -5.97 4.24 -13.85
N GLU A 71 -6.05 3.66 -15.04
CA GLU A 71 -5.25 4.13 -16.15
C GLU A 71 -5.54 5.62 -16.36
N PRO A 72 -4.54 6.44 -16.74
CA PRO A 72 -4.74 7.86 -16.96
C PRO A 72 -5.93 8.15 -17.89
N GLU A 73 -6.19 7.27 -18.86
CA GLU A 73 -7.34 7.32 -19.75
C GLU A 73 -8.68 7.19 -19.04
N GLU A 74 -8.82 6.31 -18.05
CA GLU A 74 -10.05 6.18 -17.26
C GLU A 74 -10.30 7.42 -16.40
N LEU A 75 -9.23 8.04 -15.88
CA LEU A 75 -9.33 9.30 -15.13
C LEU A 75 -9.80 10.45 -16.04
N VAL A 76 -9.22 10.58 -17.24
CA VAL A 76 -9.62 11.61 -18.22
C VAL A 76 -11.06 11.41 -18.68
N LYS A 77 -11.48 10.17 -18.94
CA LYS A 77 -12.86 9.85 -19.29
C LYS A 77 -13.84 10.23 -18.18
N SER A 78 -13.51 9.92 -16.93
CA SER A 78 -14.35 10.29 -15.78
C SER A 78 -14.47 11.80 -15.60
N VAL A 79 -13.43 12.59 -15.95
CA VAL A 79 -13.49 14.06 -15.90
C VAL A 79 -14.41 14.60 -16.99
N LEU A 80 -14.24 14.14 -18.24
CA LEU A 80 -15.08 14.56 -19.38
C LEU A 80 -16.56 14.23 -19.17
N GLU A 81 -16.86 13.08 -18.56
CA GLU A 81 -18.25 12.68 -18.28
C GLU A 81 -18.89 13.61 -17.24
N LYS A 82 -18.14 13.96 -16.19
CA LYS A 82 -18.57 14.93 -15.18
C LYS A 82 -18.73 16.35 -15.76
N GLU A 83 -17.87 16.77 -16.67
CA GLU A 83 -18.00 18.07 -17.34
C GLU A 83 -19.29 18.16 -18.17
N LYS A 84 -19.65 17.10 -18.90
CA LYS A 84 -20.93 17.04 -19.63
C LYS A 84 -22.14 17.09 -18.71
N GLU A 85 -22.06 16.43 -17.56
CA GLU A 85 -23.13 16.44 -16.56
C GLU A 85 -23.33 17.85 -15.99
N ILE A 86 -22.22 18.57 -15.72
CA ILE A 86 -22.24 19.97 -15.28
C ILE A 86 -22.84 20.87 -16.37
N GLU A 87 -22.43 20.68 -17.63
CA GLU A 87 -22.96 21.47 -18.76
C GLU A 87 -24.47 21.29 -18.92
N LYS A 88 -24.97 20.05 -18.81
CA LYS A 88 -26.40 19.75 -18.86
C LYS A 88 -27.16 20.44 -17.72
N ILE A 89 -26.64 20.38 -16.49
CA ILE A 89 -27.28 21.03 -15.33
C ILE A 89 -27.29 22.55 -15.53
N LEU A 90 -26.23 23.13 -16.09
CA LEU A 90 -26.16 24.56 -16.42
C LEU A 90 -27.16 24.96 -17.51
N GLU A 91 -27.37 24.12 -18.52
CA GLU A 91 -28.42 24.34 -19.53
C GLU A 91 -29.83 24.25 -18.93
N GLU A 92 -30.10 23.27 -18.07
CA GLU A 92 -31.39 23.18 -17.36
C GLU A 92 -31.65 24.44 -16.52
N ILE A 93 -30.64 24.95 -15.81
CA ILE A 93 -30.76 26.20 -15.05
C ILE A 93 -31.01 27.40 -15.97
N LYS A 94 -30.31 27.50 -17.10
CA LYS A 94 -30.52 28.56 -18.08
C LYS A 94 -31.91 28.53 -18.72
N GLY A 95 -32.51 27.35 -18.91
CA GLY A 95 -33.86 27.22 -19.47
C GLY A 95 -34.98 27.57 -18.50
N VAL A 96 -34.68 27.69 -17.21
CA VAL A 96 -35.63 28.08 -16.14
C VAL A 96 -35.59 29.60 -15.85
N ILE A 97 -34.54 30.29 -16.31
CA ILE A 97 -34.41 31.76 -16.26
C ILE A 97 -35.04 32.39 -17.52
#